data_AF-A0A0U2W6Z2-F1
#
_entry.id   AF-A0A0U2W6Z2-F1
#
_cell.length_a   1.000
_cell.length_b   1.000
_cell.length_c   1.000
_cell.angle_alpha   90.00
_cell.angle_beta   90.00
_cell.angle_gamma   90.00
#
_symmetry.space_group_name_H-M   'P 1'
#
loop_
_entity.id
_entity.type
_entity.pdbx_description
1 polymer ?
#
loop_
_entity_poly.entity_id
_entity_poly.type
_entity_poly.pdbx_seq_one_letter_code
_entity_poly.pdbx_strand_id
1 'polypeptide(L)'
;MILFIGILSLITSIGLGFASFILFIQKNTRFKKLLVYTVIAFGIFVNFTIWSVTSEFNNATDIKNQKIAEDLEKIDRMKQILLEDNQKEEQKKAEKTTIEEKKAAEAKKADEAKKVEEVKKIEEAKKSLGMTPEQFKQKFNNVANSIDTALIISDVTVEKGPVQDVFQYSYSDSLFIQGAVNHSNGQIRNLSVWLLPDRDLIEVTQFLLAGISLTSTVDTNLTKDEISDLILQDLGLMNEEFKRDGNYKKEIVKNNNRYQLFKDNDLGIIVFEIRNANDKN
;
A
#
# COMPACT_ATOMS: atom_id res chain seq x y z
N MET A 1 98.15 25.01 23.46
CA MET A 1 98.96 23.85 23.03
C MET A 1 99.28 22.88 24.17
N ILE A 2 99.68 23.37 25.37
CA ILE A 2 99.99 22.52 26.54
C ILE A 2 98.79 21.66 27.01
N LEU A 3 97.56 22.20 26.98
CA LEU A 3 96.35 21.47 27.40
C LEU A 3 96.01 20.29 26.47
N PHE A 4 96.30 20.40 25.18
CA PHE A 4 95.97 19.37 24.18
C PHE A 4 96.93 18.19 24.25
N ILE A 5 98.21 18.46 24.55
CA ILE A 5 99.24 17.41 24.77
C ILE A 5 98.93 16.64 26.06
N GLY A 6 98.47 17.33 27.11
CA GLY A 6 98.07 16.68 28.37
C GLY A 6 96.86 15.76 28.21
N ILE A 7 95.85 16.15 27.42
CA ILE A 7 94.68 15.29 27.16
C ILE A 7 95.07 14.07 26.32
N LEU A 8 95.96 14.24 25.33
CA LEU A 8 96.41 13.13 24.50
C LEU A 8 97.29 12.13 25.26
N SER A 9 98.13 12.59 26.20
CA SER A 9 98.91 11.70 27.07
C SER A 9 98.02 10.96 28.09
N LEU A 10 96.98 11.62 28.59
CA LEU A 10 96.00 10.99 29.47
C LEU A 10 95.26 9.86 28.75
N ILE A 11 94.74 10.12 27.54
CA ILE A 11 94.00 9.15 26.73
C ILE A 11 94.89 7.95 26.37
N THR A 12 96.17 8.18 26.02
CA THR A 12 97.09 7.08 25.69
C THR A 12 97.46 6.25 26.92
N SER A 13 97.66 6.87 28.10
CA SER A 13 97.91 6.11 29.35
C SER A 13 96.71 5.26 29.77
N ILE A 14 95.49 5.79 29.59
CA ILE A 14 94.24 5.07 29.88
C ILE A 14 94.09 3.89 28.91
N GLY A 15 94.36 4.08 27.62
CA GLY A 15 94.28 3.02 26.61
C GLY A 15 95.26 1.87 26.87
N LEU A 16 96.51 2.16 27.23
CA LEU A 16 97.52 1.14 27.55
C LEU A 16 97.21 0.41 28.86
N GLY A 17 96.69 1.11 29.87
CA GLY A 17 96.17 0.51 31.09
C GLY A 17 95.01 -0.45 30.81
N PHE A 18 94.09 -0.05 29.93
CA PHE A 18 92.93 -0.87 29.55
C PHE A 18 93.35 -2.14 28.80
N ALA A 19 94.32 -2.05 27.88
CA ALA A 19 94.82 -3.21 27.14
C ALA A 19 95.54 -4.23 28.05
N SER A 20 96.37 -3.74 28.97
CA SER A 20 97.07 -4.57 29.96
C SER A 20 96.08 -5.25 30.92
N PHE A 21 95.02 -4.52 31.30
CA PHE A 21 93.94 -5.03 32.14
C PHE A 21 93.11 -6.11 31.42
N ILE A 22 92.79 -5.93 30.13
CA ILE A 22 92.10 -6.94 29.31
C ILE A 22 92.91 -8.25 29.21
N LEU A 23 94.22 -8.16 28.99
CA LEU A 23 95.10 -9.34 28.94
C LEU A 23 95.17 -10.06 30.30
N PHE A 24 95.21 -9.32 31.41
CA PHE A 24 95.16 -9.87 32.76
C PHE A 24 93.83 -10.60 33.04
N ILE A 25 92.70 -10.05 32.58
CA ILE A 25 91.37 -10.67 32.70
C ILE A 25 91.25 -11.94 31.87
N GLN A 26 91.89 -12.01 30.69
CA GLN A 26 91.80 -13.19 29.84
C GLN A 26 92.44 -14.43 30.49
N LYS A 27 93.51 -14.24 31.27
CA LYS A 27 94.29 -15.34 31.87
C LYS A 27 93.70 -15.87 33.19
N ASN A 28 92.85 -15.11 33.87
CA ASN A 28 92.33 -15.47 35.20
C ASN A 28 90.80 -15.59 35.23
N THR A 29 90.29 -16.82 35.15
CA THR A 29 88.85 -17.13 35.03
C THR A 29 88.00 -16.69 36.24
N ARG A 30 88.59 -16.53 37.42
CA ARG A 30 87.89 -16.00 38.60
C ARG A 30 87.60 -14.50 38.51
N PHE A 31 88.44 -13.74 37.81
CA PHE A 31 88.32 -12.27 37.72
C PHE A 31 87.20 -11.83 36.76
N LYS A 32 86.89 -12.64 35.75
CA LYS A 32 85.81 -12.39 34.79
C LYS A 32 84.44 -12.26 35.46
N LYS A 33 84.15 -13.09 36.46
CA LYS A 33 82.87 -13.01 37.19
C LYS A 33 82.77 -11.72 38.01
N LEU A 34 83.86 -11.29 38.64
CA LEU A 34 83.88 -10.08 39.45
C LEU A 34 83.66 -8.82 38.60
N LEU A 35 84.25 -8.77 37.40
CA LEU A 35 84.12 -7.63 36.49
C LEU A 35 82.71 -7.45 35.92
N VAL A 36 81.99 -8.54 35.64
CA VAL A 36 80.58 -8.47 35.23
C VAL A 36 79.73 -7.79 36.31
N TYR A 37 79.95 -8.14 37.58
CA TYR A 37 79.22 -7.51 38.69
C TYR A 37 79.55 -6.02 38.83
N THR A 38 80.81 -5.62 38.62
CA THR A 38 81.19 -4.20 38.71
C THR A 38 80.57 -3.37 37.59
N VAL A 39 80.49 -3.90 36.36
CA VAL A 39 79.87 -3.20 35.22
C VAL A 39 78.35 -3.05 35.43
N ILE A 40 77.68 -4.07 35.96
CA ILE A 40 76.26 -4.00 36.30
C ILE A 40 76.02 -2.94 37.39
N ALA A 41 76.84 -2.94 38.46
CA ALA A 41 76.72 -1.95 39.53
C ALA A 41 76.94 -0.51 39.03
N PHE A 42 77.90 -0.30 38.13
CA PHE A 42 78.17 1.01 37.56
C PHE A 42 77.03 1.47 36.61
N GLY A 43 76.45 0.57 35.82
CA GLY A 43 75.29 0.88 34.97
C GLY A 43 74.04 1.28 35.75
N ILE A 44 73.83 0.68 36.93
CA ILE A 44 72.75 1.07 37.85
C ILE A 44 73.00 2.47 38.43
N PHE A 45 74.25 2.76 38.83
CA PHE A 45 74.62 4.07 39.39
C PHE A 45 74.46 5.22 38.39
N VAL A 46 74.83 5.02 37.12
CA VAL A 46 74.67 6.05 36.06
C VAL A 46 73.19 6.29 35.71
N ASN A 47 72.34 5.27 35.73
CA ASN A 47 70.90 5.48 35.53
C ASN A 47 70.27 6.28 36.67
N PHE A 48 70.72 6.07 37.91
CA PHE A 48 70.20 6.79 39.07
C PHE A 48 70.52 8.30 39.03
N THR A 49 71.71 8.68 38.55
CA THR A 49 72.10 10.10 38.43
C THR A 49 71.41 10.82 37.27
N ILE A 50 71.08 10.12 36.17
CA ILE A 50 70.29 10.70 35.06
C ILE A 50 68.83 10.94 35.50
N TRP A 51 68.27 10.04 36.30
CA TRP A 51 66.91 10.18 36.83
C TRP A 51 66.76 11.32 37.85
N SER A 52 67.76 11.54 38.72
CA SER A 52 67.68 12.64 39.68
C SER A 52 67.71 14.03 39.03
N VAL A 53 68.54 14.23 38.00
CA VAL A 53 68.69 15.53 37.30
C VAL A 53 67.48 15.88 36.41
N THR A 54 66.74 14.88 35.93
CA THR A 54 65.55 15.09 35.09
C THR A 54 64.27 15.38 35.90
N SER A 55 64.25 15.05 37.19
CA SER A 55 63.07 15.24 38.05
C SER A 55 62.80 16.70 38.45
N GLU A 56 63.81 17.57 38.46
CA GLU A 56 63.65 18.98 38.85
C GLU A 56 63.13 19.89 37.72
N PHE A 57 63.18 19.45 36.45
CA PHE A 57 62.71 20.26 35.30
C PHE A 57 61.21 20.09 34.96
N ASN A 58 60.52 19.06 35.48
CA ASN A 58 59.15 18.74 35.06
C ASN A 58 58.04 19.50 35.84
N ASN A 59 58.31 19.98 37.05
CA ASN A 59 57.25 20.60 37.89
C ASN A 59 56.82 22.02 37.47
N ALA A 60 57.60 22.73 36.64
CA ALA A 60 57.25 24.09 36.21
C ALA A 60 56.38 24.13 34.92
N THR A 61 56.29 23.02 34.20
CA THR A 61 55.61 22.95 32.88
C THR A 61 54.14 22.50 32.99
N ASP A 62 53.79 21.71 34.01
CA ASP A 62 52.45 21.15 34.18
C ASP A 62 51.37 22.21 34.52
N ILE A 63 51.72 23.25 35.28
CA ILE A 63 50.74 24.28 35.71
C ILE A 63 50.27 25.16 34.53
N LYS A 64 51.12 25.36 33.51
CA LYS A 64 50.76 26.16 32.32
C LYS A 64 49.95 25.36 31.31
N ASN A 65 50.19 24.06 31.20
CA ASN A 65 49.52 23.18 30.24
C ASN A 65 48.10 22.81 30.68
N GLN A 66 47.84 22.70 31.99
CA GLN A 66 46.50 22.41 32.51
C GLN A 66 45.48 23.51 32.17
N LYS A 67 45.89 24.78 32.29
CA LYS A 67 45.00 25.92 31.98
C LYS A 67 44.68 26.03 30.47
N ILE A 68 45.64 25.67 29.61
CA ILE A 68 45.44 25.66 28.15
C ILE A 68 44.47 24.54 27.74
N ALA A 69 44.53 23.38 28.40
CA ALA A 69 43.63 22.26 28.13
C ALA A 69 42.16 22.59 28.48
N GLU A 70 41.91 23.26 29.61
CA GLU A 70 40.55 23.66 30.03
C GLU A 70 39.91 24.67 29.08
N ASP A 71 40.68 25.62 28.54
CA ASP A 71 40.17 26.63 27.61
C ASP A 71 39.88 26.03 26.21
N LEU A 72 40.68 25.06 25.76
CA LEU A 72 40.41 24.31 24.52
C LEU A 72 39.12 23.48 24.61
N GLU A 73 38.88 22.84 25.76
CA GLU A 73 37.67 22.03 25.96
C GLU A 73 36.39 22.89 25.94
N LYS A 74 36.45 24.13 26.47
CA LYS A 74 35.34 25.09 26.39
C LYS A 74 35.06 25.52 24.95
N ILE A 75 36.10 25.72 24.14
CA ILE A 75 35.95 26.10 22.73
C ILE A 75 35.27 24.98 21.92
N ASP A 76 35.65 23.73 22.16
CA ASP A 76 35.03 22.59 21.46
C ASP A 76 33.58 22.37 21.88
N ARG A 77 33.25 22.56 23.16
CA ARG A 77 31.85 22.54 23.61
C ARG A 77 31.00 23.65 22.97
N MET A 78 31.54 24.87 22.84
CA MET A 78 30.82 25.95 22.15
C MET A 78 30.61 25.65 20.66
N LYS A 79 31.59 25.03 19.98
CA LYS A 79 31.44 24.63 18.58
C LYS A 79 30.38 23.55 18.41
N GLN A 80 30.30 22.58 19.32
CA GLN A 80 29.24 21.56 19.30
C GLN A 80 27.85 22.18 19.49
N ILE A 81 27.69 23.11 20.43
CA ILE A 81 26.41 23.81 20.66
C ILE A 81 25.99 24.59 19.40
N LEU A 82 26.90 25.33 18.77
CA LEU A 82 26.65 26.05 17.52
C LEU A 82 26.28 25.10 16.36
N LEU A 83 26.87 23.90 16.31
CA LEU A 83 26.55 22.90 15.30
C LEU A 83 25.14 22.32 15.51
N GLU A 84 24.77 22.02 16.76
CA GLU A 84 23.44 21.51 17.11
C GLU A 84 22.33 22.54 16.85
N ASP A 85 22.59 23.81 17.13
CA ASP A 85 21.62 24.88 16.91
C ASP A 85 21.38 25.11 15.41
N ASN A 86 22.42 25.09 14.58
CA ASN A 86 22.29 25.16 13.12
C ASN A 86 21.56 23.93 12.55
N GLN A 87 21.85 22.72 13.05
CA GLN A 87 21.15 21.51 12.63
C GLN A 87 19.66 21.53 13.01
N LYS A 88 19.31 22.07 14.19
CA LYS A 88 17.91 22.23 14.61
C LYS A 88 17.16 23.27 13.76
N GLU A 89 17.82 24.34 13.32
CA GLU A 89 17.23 25.31 12.38
C GLU A 89 17.02 24.71 10.99
N GLU A 90 17.99 23.95 10.45
CA GLU A 90 17.85 23.27 9.17
C GLU A 90 16.75 22.20 9.19
N GLN A 91 16.64 21.42 10.28
CA GLN A 91 15.57 20.44 10.45
C GLN A 91 14.19 21.10 10.53
N LYS A 92 14.05 22.21 11.27
CA LYS A 92 12.78 22.97 11.31
C LYS A 92 12.39 23.56 9.96
N LYS A 93 13.38 23.93 9.13
CA LYS A 93 13.14 24.47 7.78
C LYS A 93 12.78 23.36 6.78
N ALA A 94 13.41 22.19 6.88
CA ALA A 94 13.09 21.02 6.06
C ALA A 94 11.68 20.48 6.37
N GLU A 95 11.31 20.37 7.66
CA GLU A 95 10.01 19.85 8.09
C GLU A 95 8.84 20.75 7.64
N LYS A 96 9.05 22.07 7.57
CA LYS A 96 8.04 23.02 7.08
C LYS A 96 7.78 22.88 5.57
N THR A 97 8.82 22.62 4.77
CA THR A 97 8.72 22.39 3.33
C THR A 97 8.05 21.05 3.00
N THR A 98 8.32 20.00 3.79
CA THR A 98 7.70 18.67 3.57
C THR A 98 6.19 18.67 3.88
N ILE A 99 5.73 19.50 4.82
CA ILE A 99 4.29 19.60 5.17
C ILE A 99 3.49 20.32 4.07
N GLU A 100 4.06 21.34 3.42
CA GLU A 100 3.38 22.05 2.32
C GLU A 100 3.35 21.22 1.03
N GLU A 101 4.41 20.50 0.70
CA GLU A 101 4.44 19.58 -0.46
C GLU A 101 3.48 18.39 -0.27
N LYS A 102 3.38 17.86 0.96
CA LYS A 102 2.44 16.76 1.26
C LYS A 102 0.97 17.21 1.16
N LYS A 103 0.64 18.43 1.62
CA LYS A 103 -0.71 18.99 1.47
C LYS A 103 -1.07 19.28 0.00
N ALA A 104 -0.13 19.77 -0.80
CA ALA A 104 -0.35 19.99 -2.23
C ALA A 104 -0.52 18.67 -3.01
N ALA A 105 0.21 17.61 -2.63
CA ALA A 105 0.08 16.28 -3.21
C ALA A 105 -1.23 15.57 -2.81
N GLU A 106 -1.69 15.74 -1.57
CA GLU A 106 -2.99 15.22 -1.10
C GLU A 106 -4.16 15.93 -1.79
N ALA A 107 -4.09 17.25 -2.00
CA ALA A 107 -5.10 18.00 -2.74
C ALA A 107 -5.20 17.56 -4.21
N LYS A 108 -4.06 17.36 -4.90
CA LYS A 108 -4.05 16.82 -6.28
C LYS A 108 -4.62 15.41 -6.36
N LYS A 109 -4.29 14.52 -5.41
CA LYS A 109 -4.86 13.16 -5.37
C LYS A 109 -6.37 13.17 -5.11
N ALA A 110 -6.88 14.10 -4.30
CA ALA A 110 -8.31 14.24 -4.06
C ALA A 110 -9.08 14.70 -5.32
N ASP A 111 -8.52 15.63 -6.09
CA ASP A 111 -9.12 16.10 -7.34
C ASP A 111 -9.07 15.04 -8.46
N GLU A 112 -7.97 14.29 -8.57
CA GLU A 112 -7.88 13.17 -9.50
C GLU A 112 -8.86 12.04 -9.12
N ALA A 113 -9.00 11.72 -7.83
CA ALA A 113 -9.96 10.72 -7.36
C ALA A 113 -11.41 11.12 -7.67
N LYS A 114 -11.79 12.39 -7.44
CA LYS A 114 -13.12 12.91 -7.82
C LYS A 114 -13.39 12.80 -9.31
N LYS A 115 -12.41 13.13 -10.15
CA LYS A 115 -12.56 13.08 -11.60
C LYS A 115 -12.71 11.65 -12.11
N VAL A 116 -11.98 10.70 -11.53
CA VAL A 116 -12.12 9.26 -11.84
C VAL A 116 -13.48 8.74 -11.42
N GLU A 117 -13.98 9.14 -10.24
CA GLU A 117 -15.30 8.76 -9.73
C GLU A 117 -16.44 9.32 -10.60
N GLU A 118 -16.33 10.56 -11.06
CA GLU A 118 -17.32 11.19 -11.94
C GLU A 118 -17.38 10.50 -13.31
N VAL A 119 -16.23 10.19 -13.92
CA VAL A 119 -16.17 9.43 -15.19
C VAL A 119 -16.80 8.04 -15.02
N LYS A 120 -16.50 7.35 -13.91
CA LYS A 120 -17.10 6.04 -13.62
C LYS A 120 -18.62 6.12 -13.48
N LYS A 121 -19.13 7.15 -12.80
CA LYS A 121 -20.57 7.39 -12.63
C LYS A 121 -21.28 7.64 -13.97
N ILE A 122 -20.65 8.40 -14.88
CA ILE A 122 -21.18 8.64 -16.23
C ILE A 122 -21.22 7.35 -17.05
N GLU A 123 -20.18 6.51 -16.96
CA GLU A 123 -20.15 5.25 -17.68
C GLU A 123 -21.18 4.24 -17.14
N GLU A 124 -21.35 4.16 -15.82
CA GLU A 124 -22.38 3.31 -15.19
C GLU A 124 -23.80 3.80 -15.50
N ALA A 125 -24.02 5.11 -15.57
CA ALA A 125 -25.30 5.67 -15.99
C ALA A 125 -25.72 5.18 -17.40
N LYS A 126 -24.76 5.03 -18.33
CA LYS A 126 -25.02 4.52 -19.69
C LYS A 126 -25.39 3.04 -19.71
N LYS A 127 -25.05 2.28 -18.67
CA LYS A 127 -25.36 0.84 -18.52
C LYS A 127 -26.62 0.60 -17.68
N SER A 128 -27.29 1.66 -17.22
CA SER A 128 -28.48 1.58 -16.38
C SER A 128 -29.78 1.61 -17.21
N LEU A 129 -30.88 1.18 -16.59
CA LEU A 129 -32.25 1.37 -17.07
C LEU A 129 -32.82 2.75 -16.70
N GLY A 130 -32.01 3.64 -16.12
CA GLY A 130 -32.40 5.03 -15.85
C GLY A 130 -33.43 5.21 -14.72
N MET A 131 -33.60 4.24 -13.82
CA MET A 131 -34.51 4.33 -12.67
C MET A 131 -33.94 3.66 -11.41
N THR A 132 -34.33 4.13 -10.23
CA THR A 132 -34.03 3.48 -8.94
C THR A 132 -35.03 2.35 -8.63
N PRO A 133 -34.73 1.46 -7.68
CA PRO A 133 -35.66 0.39 -7.28
C PRO A 133 -37.04 0.89 -6.82
N GLU A 134 -37.10 2.02 -6.12
CA GLU A 134 -38.36 2.63 -5.68
C GLU A 134 -39.16 3.21 -6.86
N GLN A 135 -38.47 3.84 -7.81
CA GLN A 135 -39.10 4.33 -9.04
C GLN A 135 -39.63 3.17 -9.89
N PHE A 136 -38.88 2.07 -9.96
CA PHE A 136 -39.31 0.84 -10.62
C PHE A 136 -40.58 0.29 -9.98
N LYS A 137 -40.60 0.10 -8.66
CA LYS A 137 -41.79 -0.34 -7.90
C LYS A 137 -43.03 0.49 -8.26
N GLN A 138 -42.90 1.82 -8.22
CA GLN A 138 -44.03 2.71 -8.53
C GLN A 138 -44.53 2.52 -9.96
N LYS A 139 -43.64 2.53 -10.95
CA LYS A 139 -44.02 2.38 -12.36
C LYS A 139 -44.58 0.98 -12.65
N PHE A 140 -43.95 -0.06 -12.13
CA PHE A 140 -44.37 -1.44 -12.29
C PHE A 140 -45.77 -1.67 -11.71
N ASN A 141 -46.03 -1.21 -10.48
CA ASN A 141 -47.35 -1.36 -9.86
C ASN A 141 -48.43 -0.57 -10.62
N ASN A 142 -48.10 0.60 -11.18
CA ASN A 142 -49.04 1.34 -12.03
C ASN A 142 -49.40 0.57 -13.30
N VAL A 143 -48.42 -0.05 -13.95
CA VAL A 143 -48.64 -0.92 -15.12
C VAL A 143 -49.46 -2.14 -14.72
N ALA A 144 -49.09 -2.83 -13.64
CA ALA A 144 -49.77 -4.01 -13.13
C ALA A 144 -51.27 -3.73 -12.86
N ASN A 145 -51.57 -2.61 -12.20
CA ASN A 145 -52.94 -2.17 -11.99
C ASN A 145 -53.68 -1.89 -13.31
N SER A 146 -53.00 -1.31 -14.31
CA SER A 146 -53.63 -0.97 -15.60
C SER A 146 -54.02 -2.20 -16.44
N ILE A 147 -53.42 -3.36 -16.16
CA ILE A 147 -53.73 -4.64 -16.82
C ILE A 147 -54.44 -5.63 -15.90
N ASP A 148 -54.92 -5.17 -14.73
CA ASP A 148 -55.69 -5.96 -13.76
C ASP A 148 -54.98 -7.25 -13.30
N THR A 149 -53.68 -7.16 -13.02
CA THR A 149 -52.91 -8.28 -12.46
C THR A 149 -52.63 -8.10 -10.97
N ALA A 150 -52.57 -9.20 -10.24
CA ALA A 150 -52.21 -9.24 -8.82
C ALA A 150 -50.70 -9.07 -8.55
N LEU A 151 -49.89 -8.86 -9.59
CA LEU A 151 -48.44 -8.67 -9.50
C LEU A 151 -48.09 -7.29 -8.95
N ILE A 152 -48.27 -7.12 -7.64
CA ILE A 152 -47.96 -5.87 -6.93
C ILE A 152 -46.74 -6.07 -6.03
N ILE A 153 -45.77 -5.18 -6.17
CA ILE A 153 -44.57 -5.13 -5.33
C ILE A 153 -44.88 -4.27 -4.10
N SER A 154 -44.98 -4.91 -2.93
CA SER A 154 -45.32 -4.23 -1.67
C SER A 154 -44.15 -3.48 -1.06
N ASP A 155 -42.95 -4.06 -1.12
CA ASP A 155 -41.70 -3.45 -0.65
C ASP A 155 -40.52 -3.80 -1.57
N VAL A 156 -39.50 -2.94 -1.58
CA VAL A 156 -38.23 -3.20 -2.27
C VAL A 156 -37.09 -2.91 -1.31
N THR A 157 -36.42 -3.98 -0.88
CA THR A 157 -35.23 -3.89 -0.05
C THR A 157 -34.01 -4.22 -0.91
N VAL A 158 -33.03 -3.31 -0.91
CA VAL A 158 -31.76 -3.49 -1.61
C VAL A 158 -30.74 -4.11 -0.67
N GLU A 159 -30.27 -5.30 -1.02
CA GLU A 159 -29.20 -6.02 -0.34
C GLU A 159 -27.84 -5.65 -0.93
N LYS A 160 -26.88 -5.35 -0.05
CA LYS A 160 -25.54 -4.95 -0.47
C LYS A 160 -24.69 -6.14 -0.87
N GLY A 161 -24.14 -6.11 -2.08
CA GLY A 161 -23.29 -7.18 -2.60
C GLY A 161 -21.84 -6.74 -2.81
N PRO A 162 -20.89 -7.70 -2.91
CA PRO A 162 -19.48 -7.38 -3.16
C PRO A 162 -19.23 -6.87 -4.59
N VAL A 163 -20.06 -7.31 -5.55
CA VAL A 163 -19.94 -6.95 -6.98
C VAL A 163 -21.02 -5.98 -7.39
N GLN A 164 -22.26 -6.24 -6.97
CA GLN A 164 -23.44 -5.45 -7.28
C GLN A 164 -24.46 -5.60 -6.16
N ASP A 165 -25.16 -4.52 -5.87
CA ASP A 165 -26.31 -4.53 -4.99
C ASP A 165 -27.48 -5.17 -5.74
N VAL A 166 -28.36 -5.87 -5.03
CA VAL A 166 -29.49 -6.57 -5.64
C VAL A 166 -30.75 -6.32 -4.82
N PHE A 167 -31.90 -6.31 -5.49
CA PHE A 167 -33.18 -6.47 -4.81
C PHE A 167 -33.92 -7.64 -5.42
N GLN A 168 -34.75 -8.29 -4.60
CA GLN A 168 -35.61 -9.38 -5.01
C GLN A 168 -36.99 -9.21 -4.37
N TYR A 169 -38.03 -9.54 -5.12
CA TYR A 169 -39.40 -9.63 -4.64
C TYR A 169 -40.05 -10.92 -5.12
N SER A 170 -40.46 -11.77 -4.19
CA SER A 170 -41.13 -13.04 -4.48
C SER A 170 -42.64 -12.86 -4.48
N TYR A 171 -43.31 -13.31 -5.55
CA TYR A 171 -44.77 -13.40 -5.64
C TYR A 171 -45.28 -14.75 -5.14
N SER A 172 -44.50 -15.81 -5.41
CA SER A 172 -44.69 -17.15 -4.89
C SER A 172 -43.33 -17.80 -4.62
N ASP A 173 -43.34 -19.07 -4.23
CA ASP A 173 -42.11 -19.85 -4.08
C ASP A 173 -41.41 -20.10 -5.43
N SER A 174 -42.14 -20.03 -6.55
CA SER A 174 -41.60 -20.29 -7.89
C SER A 174 -41.43 -19.04 -8.75
N LEU A 175 -42.14 -17.95 -8.45
CA LEU A 175 -42.14 -16.72 -9.24
C LEU A 175 -41.60 -15.53 -8.45
N PHE A 176 -40.53 -14.90 -8.96
CA PHE A 176 -39.96 -13.69 -8.37
C PHE A 176 -39.41 -12.73 -9.42
N ILE A 177 -39.29 -11.46 -9.04
CA ILE A 177 -38.56 -10.43 -9.78
C ILE A 177 -37.26 -10.12 -9.04
N GLN A 178 -36.19 -9.96 -9.79
CA GLN A 178 -34.89 -9.56 -9.28
C GLN A 178 -34.32 -8.43 -10.14
N GLY A 179 -33.61 -7.49 -9.52
CA GLY A 179 -32.85 -6.48 -10.25
C GLY A 179 -31.48 -6.23 -9.63
N ALA A 180 -30.47 -6.05 -10.48
CA ALA A 180 -29.15 -5.57 -10.06
C ALA A 180 -29.11 -4.04 -10.03
N VAL A 181 -28.41 -3.47 -9.06
CA VAL A 181 -28.31 -2.02 -8.82
C VAL A 181 -26.84 -1.60 -8.83
N ASN A 182 -26.54 -0.52 -9.57
CA ASN A 182 -25.20 0.05 -9.62
C ASN A 182 -24.86 0.79 -8.32
N HIS A 183 -23.74 0.44 -7.68
CA HIS A 183 -23.31 1.08 -6.43
C HIS A 183 -23.08 2.60 -6.57
N SER A 184 -22.60 3.07 -7.73
CA SER A 184 -22.17 4.47 -7.86
C SER A 184 -23.34 5.46 -7.97
N ASN A 185 -24.49 5.00 -8.47
CA ASN A 185 -25.62 5.88 -8.78
C ASN A 185 -26.98 5.37 -8.28
N GLY A 186 -27.05 4.17 -7.70
CA GLY A 186 -28.29 3.59 -7.17
C GLY A 186 -29.33 3.25 -8.23
N GLN A 187 -28.95 3.27 -9.50
CA GLN A 187 -29.85 2.96 -10.62
C GLN A 187 -29.80 1.48 -10.94
N ILE A 188 -30.94 0.95 -11.37
CA ILE A 188 -31.09 -0.41 -11.81
C ILE A 188 -30.28 -0.63 -13.09
N ARG A 189 -29.50 -1.71 -13.11
CA ARG A 189 -28.69 -2.16 -14.24
C ARG A 189 -29.45 -3.15 -15.12
N ASN A 190 -30.09 -4.12 -14.50
CA ASN A 190 -30.94 -5.11 -15.16
C ASN A 190 -32.14 -5.46 -14.29
N LEU A 191 -33.17 -6.01 -14.94
CA LEU A 191 -34.33 -6.58 -14.28
C LEU A 191 -34.62 -7.93 -14.89
N SER A 192 -35.02 -8.88 -14.06
CA SER A 192 -35.36 -10.22 -14.49
C SER A 192 -36.59 -10.72 -13.76
N VAL A 193 -37.45 -11.44 -14.48
CA VAL A 193 -38.49 -12.30 -13.93
C VAL A 193 -37.99 -13.72 -13.99
N TRP A 194 -38.09 -14.43 -12.87
CA TRP A 194 -37.67 -15.82 -12.74
C TRP A 194 -38.87 -16.69 -12.43
N LEU A 195 -38.95 -17.82 -13.13
CA LEU A 195 -39.92 -18.87 -12.89
C LEU A 195 -39.18 -20.20 -12.67
N LEU A 196 -39.28 -20.73 -11.46
CA LEU A 196 -38.63 -21.96 -11.03
C LEU A 196 -39.43 -23.23 -11.48
N PRO A 197 -38.92 -24.44 -11.21
CA PRO A 197 -39.65 -25.69 -11.42
C PRO A 197 -40.96 -25.81 -10.63
N ASP A 198 -41.69 -26.90 -10.88
CA ASP A 198 -42.91 -27.29 -10.15
C ASP A 198 -44.03 -26.25 -10.15
N ARG A 199 -44.11 -25.53 -11.26
CA ARG A 199 -45.08 -24.46 -11.54
C ARG A 199 -46.43 -24.97 -12.00
N ASP A 200 -47.48 -24.25 -11.62
CA ASP A 200 -48.82 -24.44 -12.17
C ASP A 200 -49.09 -23.51 -13.38
N LEU A 201 -50.27 -23.65 -13.98
CA LEU A 201 -50.68 -22.83 -15.12
C LEU A 201 -50.86 -21.35 -14.73
N ILE A 202 -51.21 -21.07 -13.47
CA ILE A 202 -51.41 -19.71 -12.96
C ILE A 202 -50.04 -19.01 -12.91
N GLU A 203 -49.00 -19.67 -12.41
CA GLU A 203 -47.65 -19.13 -12.32
C GLU A 203 -47.01 -18.90 -13.69
N VAL A 204 -47.25 -19.78 -14.67
CA VAL A 204 -46.84 -19.53 -16.07
C VAL A 204 -47.52 -18.29 -16.64
N THR A 205 -48.82 -18.12 -16.34
CA THR A 205 -49.57 -16.93 -16.77
C THR A 205 -49.04 -15.67 -16.10
N GLN A 206 -48.78 -15.73 -14.79
CA GLN A 206 -48.21 -14.64 -14.03
C GLN A 206 -46.79 -14.29 -14.49
N PHE A 207 -45.95 -15.26 -14.85
CA PHE A 207 -44.65 -15.02 -15.46
C PHE A 207 -44.76 -14.22 -16.76
N LEU A 208 -45.70 -14.60 -17.65
CA LEU A 208 -45.95 -13.85 -18.89
C LEU A 208 -46.44 -12.42 -18.59
N LEU A 209 -47.40 -12.26 -17.68
CA LEU A 209 -47.90 -10.95 -17.27
C LEU A 209 -46.81 -10.10 -16.60
N ALA A 210 -45.90 -10.72 -15.85
CA ALA A 210 -44.75 -10.05 -15.26
C ALA A 210 -43.78 -9.58 -16.35
N GLY A 211 -43.51 -10.41 -17.37
CA GLY A 211 -42.67 -10.00 -18.51
C GLY A 211 -43.26 -8.83 -19.30
N ILE A 212 -44.57 -8.86 -19.57
CA ILE A 212 -45.29 -7.76 -20.22
C ILE A 212 -45.24 -6.49 -19.36
N SER A 213 -45.50 -6.62 -18.05
CA SER A 213 -45.47 -5.50 -17.10
C SER A 213 -44.08 -4.89 -16.99
N LEU A 214 -43.06 -5.75 -16.96
CA LEU A 214 -41.66 -5.35 -16.89
C LEU A 214 -41.24 -4.57 -18.15
N THR A 215 -41.61 -5.09 -19.32
CA THR A 215 -41.33 -4.44 -20.61
C THR A 215 -42.01 -3.08 -20.70
N SER A 216 -43.30 -3.01 -20.37
CA SER A 216 -44.06 -1.75 -20.37
C SER A 216 -43.52 -0.71 -19.38
N THR A 217 -42.88 -1.17 -18.30
CA THR A 217 -42.26 -0.31 -17.29
C THR A 217 -40.95 0.30 -17.77
N VAL A 218 -40.14 -0.49 -18.49
CA VAL A 218 -38.81 -0.10 -18.95
C VAL A 218 -38.85 0.66 -20.28
N ASP A 219 -39.73 0.25 -21.20
CA ASP A 219 -39.78 0.78 -22.56
C ASP A 219 -41.18 1.32 -22.90
N THR A 220 -41.39 2.59 -22.53
CA THR A 220 -42.67 3.29 -22.75
C THR A 220 -42.93 3.64 -24.22
N ASN A 221 -41.97 3.39 -25.13
CA ASN A 221 -42.10 3.68 -26.55
C ASN A 221 -42.71 2.51 -27.33
N LEU A 222 -42.81 1.32 -26.71
CA LEU A 222 -43.46 0.17 -27.32
C LEU A 222 -44.96 0.20 -27.09
N THR A 223 -45.72 -0.08 -28.15
CA THR A 223 -47.16 -0.33 -28.05
C THR A 223 -47.43 -1.72 -27.43
N LYS A 224 -48.66 -1.94 -26.94
CA LYS A 224 -49.05 -3.24 -26.36
C LYS A 224 -48.86 -4.39 -27.34
N ASP A 225 -49.19 -4.18 -28.61
CA ASP A 225 -49.04 -5.19 -29.66
C ASP A 225 -47.55 -5.50 -29.91
N GLU A 226 -46.70 -4.48 -29.95
CA GLU A 226 -45.25 -4.68 -30.09
C GLU A 226 -44.63 -5.40 -28.89
N ILE A 227 -45.13 -5.19 -27.67
CA ILE A 227 -44.66 -5.92 -26.49
C ILE A 227 -45.08 -7.38 -26.58
N SER A 228 -46.33 -7.64 -26.99
CA SER A 228 -46.83 -8.99 -27.21
C SER A 228 -46.02 -9.73 -28.27
N ASP A 229 -45.77 -9.10 -29.42
CA ASP A 229 -44.98 -9.68 -30.50
C ASP A 229 -43.54 -9.95 -30.07
N LEU A 230 -42.92 -9.00 -29.36
CA LEU A 230 -41.58 -9.15 -28.83
C LEU A 230 -41.46 -10.38 -27.92
N ILE A 231 -42.39 -10.59 -26.98
CA ILE A 231 -42.30 -11.67 -25.99
C ILE A 231 -42.73 -13.01 -26.59
N LEU A 232 -43.88 -13.05 -27.28
CA LEU A 232 -44.49 -14.29 -27.74
C LEU A 232 -43.84 -14.82 -29.02
N GLN A 233 -43.55 -13.93 -29.98
CA GLN A 233 -43.05 -14.31 -31.30
C GLN A 233 -41.53 -14.16 -31.38
N ASP A 234 -41.03 -12.95 -31.11
CA ASP A 234 -39.64 -12.64 -31.38
C ASP A 234 -38.71 -13.33 -30.38
N LEU A 235 -38.99 -13.28 -29.08
CA LEU A 235 -38.28 -14.05 -28.05
C LEU A 235 -38.73 -15.51 -28.00
N GLY A 236 -39.88 -15.83 -28.60
CA GLY A 236 -40.30 -17.19 -28.88
C GLY A 236 -40.84 -17.97 -27.68
N LEU A 237 -41.40 -17.30 -26.66
CA LEU A 237 -41.98 -17.97 -25.49
C LEU A 237 -43.05 -19.03 -25.87
N MET A 238 -43.75 -18.83 -26.98
CA MET A 238 -44.79 -19.74 -27.47
C MET A 238 -44.31 -20.67 -28.60
N ASN A 239 -43.07 -20.52 -29.05
CA ASN A 239 -42.53 -21.27 -30.17
C ASN A 239 -42.30 -22.74 -29.79
N GLU A 240 -42.43 -23.64 -30.78
CA GLU A 240 -42.20 -25.08 -30.57
C GLU A 240 -40.77 -25.37 -30.11
N GLU A 241 -39.79 -24.55 -30.53
CA GLU A 241 -38.38 -24.61 -30.07
C GLU A 241 -38.31 -24.45 -28.55
N PHE A 242 -38.96 -23.43 -28.00
CA PHE A 242 -39.03 -23.20 -26.55
C PHE A 242 -39.69 -24.36 -25.80
N LYS A 243 -40.67 -25.04 -26.42
CA LYS A 243 -41.39 -26.17 -25.81
C LYS A 243 -40.63 -27.51 -25.91
N ARG A 244 -39.99 -27.78 -27.04
CA ARG A 244 -39.40 -29.09 -27.37
C ARG A 244 -37.94 -29.21 -26.96
N ASP A 245 -37.19 -28.13 -27.03
CA ASP A 245 -35.74 -28.20 -26.90
C ASP A 245 -35.27 -28.16 -25.44
N GLY A 246 -34.01 -28.57 -25.28
CA GLY A 246 -33.18 -28.50 -24.08
C GLY A 246 -33.09 -27.09 -23.48
N ASN A 247 -31.86 -26.61 -23.30
CA ASN A 247 -31.63 -25.24 -22.87
C ASN A 247 -31.96 -24.27 -24.01
N TYR A 248 -32.76 -23.23 -23.74
CA TYR A 248 -33.15 -22.19 -24.69
C TYR A 248 -32.52 -20.87 -24.31
N LYS A 249 -32.02 -20.11 -25.30
CA LYS A 249 -31.56 -18.74 -25.10
C LYS A 249 -31.78 -17.92 -26.36
N LYS A 250 -32.59 -16.88 -26.27
CA LYS A 250 -32.81 -15.90 -27.34
C LYS A 250 -32.68 -14.49 -26.80
N GLU A 251 -32.16 -13.60 -27.64
CA GLU A 251 -31.86 -12.23 -27.27
C GLU A 251 -32.18 -11.26 -28.41
N ILE A 252 -32.76 -10.11 -28.07
CA ILE A 252 -33.19 -9.07 -29.02
C ILE A 252 -32.86 -7.70 -28.45
N VAL A 253 -32.44 -6.77 -29.32
CA VAL A 253 -32.21 -5.37 -28.95
C VAL A 253 -33.27 -4.48 -29.62
N LYS A 254 -34.03 -3.72 -28.83
CA LYS A 254 -35.04 -2.74 -29.31
C LYS A 254 -35.02 -1.51 -28.39
N ASN A 255 -35.10 -0.30 -28.97
CA ASN A 255 -35.09 0.99 -28.25
C ASN A 255 -33.98 1.14 -27.19
N ASN A 256 -32.75 0.72 -27.50
CA ASN A 256 -31.60 0.75 -26.58
C ASN A 256 -31.76 -0.15 -25.33
N ASN A 257 -32.74 -1.06 -25.33
CA ASN A 257 -32.88 -2.13 -24.35
C ASN A 257 -32.59 -3.47 -25.02
N ARG A 258 -32.01 -4.39 -24.25
CA ARG A 258 -31.76 -5.77 -24.63
C ARG A 258 -32.67 -6.66 -23.81
N TYR A 259 -33.44 -7.47 -24.51
CA TYR A 259 -34.40 -8.42 -23.97
C TYR A 259 -33.86 -9.82 -24.17
N GLN A 260 -33.90 -10.64 -23.15
CA GLN A 260 -33.40 -12.01 -23.21
C GLN A 260 -34.44 -12.96 -22.61
N LEU A 261 -34.68 -14.07 -23.29
CA LEU A 261 -35.43 -15.19 -22.76
C LEU A 261 -34.48 -16.39 -22.66
N PHE A 262 -34.39 -16.95 -21.47
CA PHE A 262 -33.56 -18.11 -21.14
C PHE A 262 -34.43 -19.19 -20.50
N LYS A 263 -34.16 -20.45 -20.83
CA LYS A 263 -34.73 -21.62 -20.17
C LYS A 263 -33.62 -22.63 -19.97
N ASP A 264 -33.49 -23.12 -18.75
CA ASP A 264 -32.62 -24.22 -18.38
C ASP A 264 -33.50 -25.44 -18.09
N ASN A 265 -33.38 -26.50 -18.87
CA ASN A 265 -34.19 -27.70 -18.68
C ASN A 265 -33.71 -28.56 -17.51
N ASP A 266 -32.41 -28.58 -17.25
CA ASP A 266 -31.84 -29.40 -16.19
C ASP A 266 -32.25 -28.85 -14.82
N LEU A 267 -32.31 -27.52 -14.71
CA LEU A 267 -32.77 -26.82 -13.52
C LEU A 267 -34.27 -26.49 -13.56
N GLY A 268 -34.95 -26.67 -14.70
CA GLY A 268 -36.35 -26.33 -14.93
C GLY A 268 -36.70 -24.85 -14.78
N ILE A 269 -35.70 -23.96 -14.89
CA ILE A 269 -35.82 -22.50 -14.67
C ILE A 269 -36.12 -21.81 -16.00
N ILE A 270 -37.00 -20.80 -15.97
CA ILE A 270 -37.22 -19.86 -17.07
C ILE A 270 -36.94 -18.45 -16.56
N VAL A 271 -36.16 -17.67 -17.33
CA VAL A 271 -35.78 -16.29 -17.01
C VAL A 271 -36.10 -15.38 -18.18
N PHE A 272 -36.83 -14.31 -17.91
CA PHE A 272 -36.98 -13.18 -18.82
C PHE A 272 -36.23 -11.99 -18.25
N GLU A 273 -35.23 -11.47 -18.97
CA GLU A 273 -34.37 -10.38 -18.53
C GLU A 273 -34.46 -9.17 -19.48
N ILE A 274 -34.42 -7.98 -18.90
CA ILE A 274 -34.25 -6.70 -19.59
C ILE A 274 -33.04 -5.96 -19.02
N ARG A 275 -32.16 -5.48 -19.89
CA ARG A 275 -31.02 -4.63 -19.53
C ARG A 275 -30.75 -3.56 -20.58
N ASN A 276 -29.93 -2.57 -20.25
CA ASN A 276 -29.53 -1.58 -21.26
C ASN A 276 -28.69 -2.26 -22.36
N ALA A 277 -28.92 -1.92 -23.63
CA ALA A 277 -28.19 -2.52 -24.74
C ALA A 277 -26.67 -2.26 -24.69
N ASN A 278 -26.25 -1.17 -24.04
CA ASN A 278 -24.85 -0.82 -23.84
C ASN A 278 -24.18 -1.60 -22.69
N ASP A 279 -24.96 -2.33 -21.90
CA ASP A 279 -24.41 -3.27 -20.93
C ASP A 279 -23.99 -4.56 -21.64
N LYS A 280 -22.68 -4.83 -21.61
CA LYS A 280 -22.03 -5.95 -22.33
C LYS A 280 -21.75 -7.15 -21.44
N ASN A 281 -21.95 -7.01 -20.13
CA ASN A 281 -21.64 -8.07 -19.16
C ASN A 281 -22.83 -9.00 -18.96
#